data_AF-A0A2A2QZ66-F1
#
_entry.id   AF-A0A2A2QZ66-F1
#
_cell.length_a   1.000
_cell.length_b   1.000
_cell.length_c   1.000
_cell.angle_alpha   90.00
_cell.angle_beta   90.00
_cell.angle_gamma   90.00
#
_symmetry.space_group_name_H-M   'P 1'
#
loop_
_entity.id
_entity.type
_entity.pdbx_description
1 polymer ?
#
loop_
_entity_poly.entity_id
_entity_poly.type
_entity_poly.pdbx_seq_one_letter_code
_entity_poly.pdbx_strand_id
1 'polypeptide(L)'
;MVRRGRSVGRAGVGGKAGERLSDPAILFPVGFAEGWAITTRKNEAPKLVFSGPMTPEDLKKRFGDDYPAAVTMGAVRMPSKAEGRYTRHYHSEDSKMSFDVSRFMDGSARISADELEREWGGWAYEDQLDFCRSCSWLAGQADFPVMLRFVMMNGGEDDWSGIAGSVARDLPQSEAFDLLVRALELAKDRPVSNLGQAIASTEHVEAPAVLRSLLEKLWGSPGLWDDDDFLNWTAYDATTCIEHLIQVGVPPEEFSAKVRELGQHPCEGNRDSCRRFLTKYYPWME
;
A
#
# COMPACT_ATOMS: atom_id res chain seq x y z
N MET A 1 -30.19 -69.48 23.97
CA MET A 1 -29.85 -69.00 22.60
C MET A 1 -29.67 -67.49 22.71
N VAL A 2 -28.49 -66.88 22.91
CA VAL A 2 -27.17 -66.95 22.23
C VAL A 2 -27.22 -66.57 20.75
N ARG A 3 -26.83 -65.30 20.47
CA ARG A 3 -25.93 -64.76 19.41
C ARG A 3 -26.10 -63.23 19.44
N ARG A 4 -25.22 -62.42 20.05
CA ARG A 4 -23.88 -61.96 19.62
C ARG A 4 -23.78 -61.67 18.11
N GLY A 5 -23.88 -60.38 17.76
CA GLY A 5 -23.38 -59.79 16.51
C GLY A 5 -22.45 -58.64 16.84
N ARG A 6 -21.16 -58.82 16.55
CA ARG A 6 -20.08 -57.84 16.70
C ARG A 6 -20.23 -56.74 15.64
N SER A 7 -20.02 -55.48 15.99
CA SER A 7 -19.53 -54.47 15.04
C SER A 7 -18.14 -54.01 15.45
N VAL A 8 -17.28 -54.02 14.45
CA VAL A 8 -15.83 -53.89 14.51
C VAL A 8 -15.44 -52.42 14.66
N GLY A 9 -14.45 -52.16 15.51
CA GLY A 9 -13.88 -50.83 15.73
C GLY A 9 -13.19 -50.29 14.48
N ARG A 10 -13.29 -48.98 14.29
CA ARG A 10 -12.41 -48.22 13.40
C ARG A 10 -11.47 -47.39 14.28
N ALA A 11 -10.19 -47.65 14.09
CA ALA A 11 -9.08 -46.94 14.72
C ALA A 11 -9.12 -45.45 14.32
N GLY A 12 -9.07 -44.57 15.32
CA GLY A 12 -8.78 -43.16 15.15
C GLY A 12 -7.31 -43.02 14.76
N VAL A 13 -7.06 -42.74 13.47
CA VAL A 13 -5.75 -42.33 12.99
C VAL A 13 -5.60 -40.85 13.33
N GLY A 14 -4.62 -40.55 14.19
CA GLY A 14 -4.20 -39.20 14.50
C GLY A 14 -3.70 -38.49 13.24
N GLY A 15 -4.49 -37.53 12.77
CA GLY A 15 -4.04 -36.53 11.82
C GLY A 15 -3.16 -35.53 12.56
N LYS A 16 -1.86 -35.55 12.24
CA LYS A 16 -0.93 -34.51 12.64
C LYS A 16 -1.47 -33.16 12.17
N ALA A 17 -1.48 -32.18 13.07
CA ALA A 17 -1.66 -30.79 12.74
C ALA A 17 -0.68 -30.44 11.62
N GLY A 18 -1.23 -30.07 10.45
CA GLY A 18 -0.44 -29.56 9.35
C GLY A 18 0.24 -28.29 9.83
N GLU A 19 1.57 -28.29 9.76
CA GLU A 19 2.37 -27.08 9.73
C GLU A 19 1.78 -26.18 8.64
N ARG A 20 1.04 -25.15 9.05
CA ARG A 20 0.84 -23.99 8.20
C ARG A 20 2.23 -23.39 8.04
N LEU A 21 2.84 -23.65 6.89
CA LEU A 21 3.88 -22.79 6.36
C LEU A 21 3.29 -21.39 6.38
N SER A 22 3.74 -20.59 7.34
CA SER A 22 3.56 -19.15 7.34
C SER A 22 4.12 -18.67 6.01
N ASP A 23 3.23 -18.28 5.09
CA ASP A 23 3.62 -17.55 3.89
C ASP A 23 4.55 -16.42 4.34
N PRO A 24 5.73 -16.26 3.75
CA PRO A 24 6.58 -15.12 4.03
C PRO A 24 5.73 -13.90 3.72
N ALA A 25 5.44 -13.10 4.76
CA ALA A 25 4.74 -11.84 4.64
C ALA A 25 5.25 -11.15 3.38
N ILE A 26 4.35 -10.94 2.41
CA ILE A 26 4.59 -10.03 1.30
C ILE A 26 4.79 -8.68 1.99
N LEU A 27 6.04 -8.39 2.34
CA LEU A 27 6.51 -7.08 2.73
C LEU A 27 6.10 -6.19 1.57
N PHE A 28 4.98 -5.48 1.71
CA PHE A 28 4.83 -4.24 0.96
C PHE A 28 6.00 -3.39 1.41
N PRO A 29 7.01 -3.15 0.57
CA PRO A 29 8.03 -2.23 0.95
C PRO A 29 7.30 -0.93 1.27
N VAL A 30 7.48 -0.46 2.51
CA VAL A 30 7.21 0.92 2.93
C VAL A 30 7.97 1.93 2.03
N GLY A 31 8.73 1.44 1.04
CA GLY A 31 9.30 2.14 -0.11
C GLY A 31 8.30 2.76 -1.11
N PHE A 32 6.98 2.62 -0.94
CA PHE A 32 6.07 3.59 -1.57
C PHE A 32 6.33 5.03 -1.09
N ALA A 33 7.03 5.23 0.03
CA ALA A 33 7.45 6.56 0.49
C ALA A 33 8.58 7.21 -0.36
N GLU A 34 9.41 6.47 -1.10
CA GLU A 34 10.59 7.05 -1.76
C GLU A 34 10.31 7.63 -3.17
N GLY A 35 9.16 7.31 -3.76
CA GLY A 35 8.59 8.09 -4.87
C GLY A 35 7.81 9.34 -4.42
N TRP A 36 7.54 9.44 -3.12
CA TRP A 36 6.59 10.38 -2.51
C TRP A 36 7.24 11.18 -1.38
N ALA A 37 8.52 11.51 -1.51
CA ALA A 37 9.13 12.54 -0.68
C ALA A 37 8.43 13.88 -1.00
N ILE A 38 7.34 14.16 -0.27
CA ILE A 38 6.74 15.49 -0.17
C ILE A 38 7.82 16.36 0.47
N THR A 39 8.63 17.02 -0.36
CA THR A 39 9.51 18.08 0.13
C THR A 39 8.59 19.17 0.66
N THR A 40 8.43 19.22 1.98
CA THR A 40 7.68 20.25 2.70
C THR A 40 8.48 21.56 2.69
N ARG A 41 8.61 22.18 1.51
CA ARG A 41 8.84 23.62 1.46
C ARG A 41 7.51 24.30 1.78
N LYS A 42 7.52 25.12 2.83
CA LYS A 42 6.36 25.91 3.25
C LYS A 42 5.76 26.67 2.05
N ASN A 43 4.51 26.37 1.75
CA ASN A 43 3.55 27.14 0.93
C ASN A 43 3.47 26.90 -0.59
N GLU A 44 4.13 25.89 -1.16
CA GLU A 44 3.78 25.41 -2.50
C GLU A 44 3.64 23.89 -2.44
N ALA A 45 2.46 23.37 -2.80
CA ALA A 45 2.30 21.94 -3.02
C ALA A 45 3.34 21.53 -4.07
N PRO A 46 4.25 20.57 -3.78
CA PRO A 46 5.23 20.13 -4.75
C PRO A 46 4.48 19.65 -5.99
N LYS A 47 4.55 20.44 -7.08
CA LYS A 47 4.08 20.00 -8.38
C LYS A 47 5.05 18.92 -8.83
N LEU A 48 4.71 17.68 -8.54
CA LEU A 48 5.27 16.51 -9.18
C LEU A 48 4.94 16.61 -10.67
N VAL A 49 5.79 17.29 -11.42
CA VAL A 49 5.76 17.24 -12.88
C VAL A 49 6.36 15.90 -13.23
N PHE A 50 5.51 14.88 -13.38
CA PHE A 50 5.91 13.65 -14.03
C PHE A 50 6.19 14.00 -15.50
N SER A 51 7.47 14.23 -15.79
CA SER A 51 8.02 14.05 -17.14
C SER A 51 7.76 12.60 -17.53
N GLY A 52 7.40 12.33 -18.79
CA GLY A 52 7.15 10.98 -19.29
C GLY A 52 8.32 9.99 -19.11
N PRO A 53 8.40 8.90 -19.91
CA PRO A 53 9.42 7.87 -19.68
C PRO A 53 10.82 8.49 -19.59
N MET A 54 11.58 8.08 -18.58
CA MET A 54 12.91 8.61 -18.31
C MET A 54 13.86 8.22 -19.45
N THR A 55 14.77 9.13 -19.80
CA THR A 55 15.80 8.81 -20.79
C THR A 55 16.81 7.79 -20.21
N PRO A 56 17.50 7.01 -21.06
CA PRO A 56 18.58 6.13 -20.59
C PRO A 56 19.64 6.86 -19.75
N GLU A 57 19.95 8.10 -20.07
CA GLU A 57 20.90 8.95 -19.34
C GLU A 57 20.37 9.30 -17.94
N ASP A 58 19.10 9.66 -17.82
CA ASP A 58 18.47 9.96 -16.52
C ASP A 58 18.41 8.71 -15.63
N LEU A 59 18.13 7.54 -16.22
CA LEU A 59 18.11 6.27 -15.51
C LEU A 59 19.49 5.88 -14.99
N LYS A 60 20.54 6.03 -15.81
CA LYS A 60 21.93 5.81 -15.37
C LYS A 60 22.36 6.80 -14.29
N LYS A 61 21.94 8.06 -14.41
CA LYS A 61 22.20 9.05 -13.37
C LYS A 61 21.52 8.70 -12.04
N ARG A 62 20.30 8.15 -12.10
CA ARG A 62 19.50 7.79 -10.92
C ARG A 62 19.93 6.47 -10.28
N PHE A 63 20.24 5.46 -11.08
CA PHE A 63 20.46 4.09 -10.64
C PHE A 63 21.87 3.55 -10.91
N GLY A 64 22.76 4.34 -11.51
CA GLY A 64 24.12 3.94 -11.88
C GLY A 64 24.25 3.41 -13.31
N ASP A 65 25.49 3.37 -13.80
CA ASP A 65 25.82 3.06 -15.21
C ASP A 65 25.45 1.64 -15.65
N ASP A 66 25.30 0.71 -14.69
CA ASP A 66 24.95 -0.69 -14.93
C ASP A 66 23.45 -0.93 -15.16
N TYR A 67 22.61 0.10 -15.09
CA TYR A 67 21.17 -0.05 -15.36
C TYR A 67 20.92 -0.50 -16.82
N PRO A 68 20.04 -1.50 -17.07
CA PRO A 68 19.11 -2.15 -16.14
C PRO A 68 19.63 -3.44 -15.48
N ALA A 69 20.86 -3.86 -15.74
CA ALA A 69 21.41 -5.12 -15.20
C ALA A 69 21.66 -5.06 -13.68
N ALA A 70 21.94 -3.88 -13.14
CA ALA A 70 22.01 -3.61 -11.71
C ALA A 70 21.57 -2.18 -11.41
N VAL A 71 21.19 -1.93 -10.16
CA VAL A 71 21.00 -0.58 -9.61
C VAL A 71 22.02 -0.30 -8.51
N THR A 72 22.34 0.96 -8.28
CA THR A 72 23.18 1.43 -7.17
C THR A 72 22.37 2.42 -6.35
N MET A 73 22.10 2.06 -5.09
CA MET A 73 21.43 2.93 -4.13
C MET A 73 22.39 3.21 -2.98
N GLY A 74 22.77 4.48 -2.80
CA GLY A 74 23.85 4.86 -1.88
C GLY A 74 25.18 4.23 -2.33
N ALA A 75 25.79 3.41 -1.46
CA ALA A 75 27.03 2.68 -1.75
C ALA A 75 26.80 1.20 -2.12
N VAL A 76 25.55 0.78 -2.29
CA VAL A 76 25.18 -0.63 -2.48
C VAL A 76 24.77 -0.87 -3.92
N ARG A 77 25.51 -1.76 -4.60
CA ARG A 77 25.14 -2.29 -5.91
C ARG A 77 24.27 -3.53 -5.76
N MET A 78 23.08 -3.52 -6.38
CA MET A 78 22.10 -4.60 -6.34
C MET A 78 21.88 -5.15 -7.76
N PRO A 79 22.35 -6.36 -8.08
CA PRO A 79 22.07 -6.99 -9.38
C PRO A 79 20.57 -7.28 -9.55
N SER A 80 20.10 -7.27 -10.80
CA SER A 80 18.75 -7.72 -11.15
C SER A 80 18.60 -9.21 -10.81
N LYS A 81 17.53 -9.54 -10.09
CA LYS A 81 17.24 -10.88 -9.59
C LYS A 81 16.06 -11.52 -10.32
N ALA A 82 15.02 -10.73 -10.59
CA ALA A 82 13.83 -11.17 -11.29
C ALA A 82 13.21 -10.02 -12.09
N GLU A 83 12.47 -10.35 -13.14
CA GLU A 83 11.72 -9.40 -13.94
C GLU A 83 10.28 -9.92 -14.09
N GLY A 84 9.34 -9.14 -13.56
CA GLY A 84 7.91 -9.31 -13.75
C GLY A 84 7.44 -8.64 -15.04
N ARG A 85 6.12 -8.58 -15.22
CA ARG A 85 5.51 -7.95 -16.40
C ARG A 85 5.73 -6.45 -16.42
N TYR A 86 5.65 -5.80 -15.26
CA TYR A 86 5.73 -4.35 -15.09
C TYR A 86 6.80 -3.88 -14.12
N THR A 87 7.44 -4.77 -13.36
CA THR A 87 8.51 -4.42 -12.40
C THR A 87 9.78 -5.24 -12.60
N ARG A 88 10.94 -4.65 -12.30
CA ARG A 88 12.23 -5.34 -12.11
C ARG A 88 12.62 -5.34 -10.65
N HIS A 89 13.00 -6.51 -10.15
CA HIS A 89 13.41 -6.73 -8.76
C HIS A 89 14.93 -6.86 -8.69
N TYR A 90 15.55 -6.02 -7.87
CA TYR A 90 16.98 -6.02 -7.60
C TYR A 90 17.23 -6.45 -6.16
N HIS A 91 18.29 -7.24 -5.94
CA HIS A 91 18.62 -7.71 -4.59
C HIS A 91 20.13 -7.84 -4.38
N SER A 92 20.63 -7.36 -3.24
CA SER A 92 22.00 -7.58 -2.77
C SER A 92 21.99 -8.58 -1.61
N GLU A 93 22.63 -9.72 -1.82
CA GLU A 93 22.77 -10.76 -0.79
C GLU A 93 23.65 -10.30 0.38
N ASP A 94 24.60 -9.41 0.14
CA ASP A 94 25.56 -8.96 1.16
C ASP A 94 24.93 -7.97 2.14
N SER A 95 24.16 -7.00 1.61
CA SER A 95 23.50 -5.97 2.41
C SER A 95 22.06 -6.32 2.79
N LYS A 96 21.52 -7.42 2.25
CA LYS A 96 20.10 -7.83 2.37
C LYS A 96 19.13 -6.73 1.95
N MET A 97 19.56 -5.86 1.03
CA MET A 97 18.72 -4.81 0.47
C MET A 97 18.05 -5.29 -0.82
N SER A 98 16.78 -4.91 -0.98
CA SER A 98 16.01 -5.10 -2.21
C SER A 98 15.52 -3.76 -2.74
N PHE A 99 15.34 -3.66 -4.05
CA PHE A 99 14.79 -2.47 -4.69
C PHE A 99 14.01 -2.86 -5.94
N ASP A 100 12.89 -2.17 -6.17
CA ASP A 100 11.99 -2.44 -7.29
C ASP A 100 11.96 -1.23 -8.23
N VAL A 101 12.10 -1.48 -9.54
CA VAL A 101 12.00 -0.44 -10.57
C VAL A 101 10.87 -0.77 -11.53
N SER A 102 9.93 0.16 -11.69
CA SER A 102 8.87 0.03 -12.68
C SER A 102 9.44 0.07 -14.10
N ARG A 103 8.99 -0.85 -14.95
CA ARG A 103 9.32 -0.92 -16.38
C ARG A 103 8.56 0.11 -17.22
N PHE A 104 7.53 0.74 -16.66
CA PHE A 104 6.92 1.93 -17.29
C PHE A 104 7.86 3.14 -17.21
N MET A 105 8.66 3.23 -16.14
CA MET A 105 9.62 4.32 -15.92
C MET A 105 10.65 4.44 -17.06
N ASP A 106 11.20 3.30 -17.51
CA ASP A 106 12.19 3.25 -18.60
C ASP A 106 11.58 2.98 -19.98
N GLY A 107 10.24 2.89 -20.06
CA GLY A 107 9.50 2.62 -21.28
C GLY A 107 9.68 1.21 -21.86
N SER A 108 10.28 0.28 -21.10
CA SER A 108 10.46 -1.13 -21.49
C SER A 108 9.20 -1.98 -21.27
N ALA A 109 8.21 -1.45 -20.55
CA ALA A 109 6.83 -1.91 -20.57
C ALA A 109 5.91 -0.78 -21.03
N ARG A 110 4.83 -1.15 -21.70
CA ARG A 110 3.75 -0.26 -22.14
C ARG A 110 2.45 -1.04 -22.08
N ILE A 111 1.35 -0.32 -21.85
CA ILE A 111 0.01 -0.88 -21.92
C ILE A 111 -0.97 0.26 -22.23
N SER A 112 -1.97 -0.04 -23.05
CA SER A 112 -3.12 0.83 -23.30
C SER A 112 -4.33 0.37 -22.49
N ALA A 113 -5.33 1.25 -22.33
CA ALA A 113 -6.56 0.91 -21.62
C ALA A 113 -7.26 -0.31 -22.26
N ASP A 114 -7.36 -0.34 -23.59
CA ASP A 114 -7.97 -1.46 -24.34
C ASP A 114 -7.24 -2.80 -24.10
N GLU A 115 -5.90 -2.77 -23.98
CA GLU A 115 -5.10 -3.96 -23.66
C GLU A 115 -5.32 -4.41 -22.22
N LEU A 116 -5.37 -3.48 -21.27
CA LEU A 116 -5.68 -3.77 -19.87
C LEU A 116 -7.04 -4.43 -19.74
N GLU A 117 -8.08 -3.82 -20.30
CA GLU A 117 -9.46 -4.33 -20.22
C GLU A 117 -9.58 -5.74 -20.80
N ARG A 118 -8.95 -5.98 -21.96
CA ARG A 118 -9.01 -7.27 -22.64
C ARG A 118 -8.32 -8.39 -21.86
N GLU A 119 -7.21 -8.08 -21.19
CA GLU A 119 -6.34 -9.12 -20.61
C GLU A 119 -6.52 -9.30 -19.10
N TRP A 120 -7.06 -8.30 -18.39
CA TRP A 120 -7.15 -8.28 -16.92
C TRP A 120 -7.70 -9.56 -16.29
N GLY A 121 -8.83 -10.05 -16.81
CA GLY A 121 -9.49 -11.25 -16.29
C GLY A 121 -8.72 -12.56 -16.52
N GLY A 122 -7.70 -12.54 -17.39
CA GLY A 122 -6.81 -13.67 -17.65
C GLY A 122 -5.45 -13.55 -16.95
N TRP A 123 -5.16 -12.43 -16.28
CA TRP A 123 -3.91 -12.25 -15.55
C TRP A 123 -3.91 -13.08 -14.26
N ALA A 124 -2.72 -13.53 -13.87
CA ALA A 124 -2.52 -14.04 -12.52
C ALA A 124 -2.66 -12.88 -11.51
N TYR A 125 -2.98 -13.22 -10.26
CA TYR A 125 -3.13 -12.22 -9.20
C TYR A 125 -1.85 -11.39 -9.02
N GLU A 126 -0.69 -12.03 -9.13
CA GLU A 126 0.62 -11.40 -9.02
C GLU A 126 0.85 -10.36 -10.13
N ASP A 127 0.36 -10.62 -11.34
CA ASP A 127 0.47 -9.69 -12.48
C ASP A 127 -0.46 -8.48 -12.31
N GLN A 128 -1.65 -8.67 -11.73
CA GLN A 128 -2.57 -7.58 -11.38
C GLN A 128 -1.94 -6.67 -10.32
N LEU A 129 -1.37 -7.25 -9.26
CA LEU A 129 -0.64 -6.49 -8.24
C LEU A 129 0.60 -5.79 -8.80
N ASP A 130 1.36 -6.46 -9.68
CA ASP A 130 2.52 -5.88 -10.34
C ASP A 130 2.13 -4.63 -11.13
N PHE A 131 1.03 -4.70 -11.90
CA PHE A 131 0.46 -3.53 -12.57
C PHE A 131 0.08 -2.42 -11.58
N CYS A 132 -0.74 -2.74 -10.58
CA CYS A 132 -1.25 -1.75 -9.62
C CYS A 132 -0.11 -0.98 -8.92
N ARG A 133 0.96 -1.68 -8.52
CA ARG A 133 2.14 -1.08 -7.87
C ARG A 133 2.97 -0.22 -8.82
N SER A 134 3.03 -0.57 -10.10
CA SER A 134 3.87 0.12 -11.10
C SER A 134 3.15 1.24 -11.86
N CYS A 135 1.83 1.20 -11.97
CA CYS A 135 1.06 2.03 -12.91
C CYS A 135 1.17 3.54 -12.68
N SER A 136 1.62 4.00 -11.50
CA SER A 136 1.82 5.44 -11.22
C SER A 136 2.77 6.14 -12.20
N TRP A 137 3.67 5.40 -12.86
CA TRP A 137 4.55 5.91 -13.92
C TRP A 137 3.86 6.15 -15.27
N LEU A 138 2.60 5.73 -15.41
CA LEU A 138 1.75 6.05 -16.56
C LEU A 138 1.05 7.41 -16.41
N ALA A 139 1.30 8.13 -15.31
CA ALA A 139 0.79 9.48 -15.11
C ALA A 139 1.12 10.39 -16.31
N GLY A 140 0.11 11.10 -16.81
CA GLY A 140 0.21 11.93 -18.01
C GLY A 140 -0.06 11.20 -19.34
N GLN A 141 -0.12 9.86 -19.35
CA GLN A 141 -0.64 9.12 -20.51
C GLN A 141 -2.14 9.37 -20.67
N ALA A 142 -2.60 9.61 -21.89
CA ALA A 142 -3.96 10.10 -22.16
C ALA A 142 -5.09 9.16 -21.70
N ASP A 143 -4.87 7.85 -21.78
CA ASP A 143 -5.82 6.80 -21.39
C ASP A 143 -5.57 6.24 -19.97
N PHE A 144 -4.59 6.75 -19.23
CA PHE A 144 -4.33 6.30 -17.85
C PHE A 144 -5.53 6.53 -16.91
N PRO A 145 -6.26 7.66 -16.97
CA PRO A 145 -7.51 7.81 -16.21
C PRO A 145 -8.57 6.74 -16.54
N VAL A 146 -8.57 6.18 -17.75
CA VAL A 146 -9.50 5.09 -18.13
C VAL A 146 -9.07 3.80 -17.43
N MET A 147 -7.77 3.50 -17.40
CA MET A 147 -7.22 2.35 -16.68
C MET A 147 -7.55 2.39 -15.18
N LEU A 148 -7.39 3.56 -14.55
CA LEU A 148 -7.68 3.73 -13.12
C LEU A 148 -9.16 3.45 -12.81
N ARG A 149 -10.07 4.00 -13.61
CA ARG A 149 -11.51 3.70 -13.48
C ARG A 149 -11.79 2.21 -13.66
N PHE A 150 -11.18 1.59 -14.66
CA PHE A 150 -11.36 0.16 -14.91
C PHE A 150 -10.93 -0.69 -13.70
N VAL A 151 -9.76 -0.44 -13.12
CA VAL A 151 -9.28 -1.17 -11.94
C VAL A 151 -10.17 -0.91 -10.71
N MET A 152 -10.62 0.33 -10.47
CA MET A 152 -11.58 0.61 -9.39
C MET A 152 -12.91 -0.12 -9.55
N MET A 153 -13.30 -0.48 -10.77
CA MET A 153 -14.55 -1.18 -11.06
C MET A 153 -14.42 -2.71 -11.09
N ASN A 154 -13.23 -3.25 -11.39
CA ASN A 154 -13.02 -4.68 -11.65
C ASN A 154 -11.94 -5.35 -10.77
N GLY A 155 -11.15 -4.58 -10.05
CA GLY A 155 -10.13 -5.06 -9.12
C GLY A 155 -10.69 -5.45 -7.75
N GLY A 156 -9.82 -5.99 -6.91
CA GLY A 156 -10.10 -6.30 -5.49
C GLY A 156 -9.47 -5.31 -4.51
N GLU A 157 -9.60 -5.60 -3.21
CA GLU A 157 -9.13 -4.74 -2.11
C GLU A 157 -7.63 -4.36 -2.25
N ASP A 158 -6.79 -5.33 -2.59
CA ASP A 158 -5.35 -5.13 -2.75
C ASP A 158 -5.02 -4.29 -4.01
N ASP A 159 -5.81 -4.41 -5.08
CA ASP A 159 -5.67 -3.59 -6.29
C ASP A 159 -6.06 -2.13 -6.04
N TRP A 160 -7.22 -1.91 -5.40
CA TRP A 160 -7.70 -0.58 -5.04
C TRP A 160 -6.69 0.14 -4.16
N SER A 161 -6.16 -0.55 -3.15
CA SER A 161 -5.10 -0.03 -2.29
C SER A 161 -3.85 0.33 -3.09
N GLY A 162 -3.44 -0.51 -4.05
CA GLY A 162 -2.27 -0.29 -4.90
C GLY A 162 -2.37 0.94 -5.80
N ILE A 163 -3.58 1.31 -6.25
CA ILE A 163 -3.78 2.45 -7.16
C ILE A 163 -4.38 3.70 -6.50
N ALA A 164 -4.74 3.65 -5.22
CA ALA A 164 -5.50 4.69 -4.53
C ALA A 164 -4.88 6.10 -4.69
N GLY A 165 -3.56 6.22 -4.53
CA GLY A 165 -2.85 7.49 -4.70
C GLY A 165 -2.90 8.03 -6.14
N SER A 166 -2.85 7.17 -7.15
CA SER A 166 -3.01 7.57 -8.55
C SER A 166 -4.46 7.99 -8.85
N VAL A 167 -5.45 7.30 -8.26
CA VAL A 167 -6.87 7.68 -8.37
C VAL A 167 -7.10 9.09 -7.84
N ALA A 168 -6.62 9.39 -6.63
CA ALA A 168 -6.77 10.72 -6.03
C ALA A 168 -6.08 11.84 -6.84
N ARG A 169 -4.96 11.53 -7.50
CA ARG A 169 -4.16 12.50 -8.26
C ARG A 169 -4.68 12.74 -9.68
N ASP A 170 -5.00 11.68 -10.40
CA ASP A 170 -5.17 11.71 -11.86
C ASP A 170 -6.63 11.69 -12.32
N LEU A 171 -7.59 11.48 -11.42
CA LEU A 171 -9.03 11.60 -11.70
C LEU A 171 -9.59 12.95 -11.20
N PRO A 172 -10.72 13.43 -11.76
CA PRO A 172 -11.46 14.56 -11.21
C PRO A 172 -11.80 14.36 -9.72
N GLN A 173 -11.61 15.40 -8.91
CA GLN A 173 -11.73 15.36 -7.45
C GLN A 173 -12.97 14.59 -6.93
N SER A 174 -14.18 14.99 -7.33
CA SER A 174 -15.41 14.35 -6.86
C SER A 174 -15.53 12.89 -7.32
N GLU A 175 -15.09 12.59 -8.54
CA GLU A 175 -15.10 11.21 -9.06
C GLU A 175 -14.12 10.32 -8.29
N ALA A 176 -12.90 10.82 -8.04
CA ALA A 176 -11.89 10.12 -7.25
C ALA A 176 -12.42 9.82 -5.84
N PHE A 177 -13.03 10.83 -5.20
CA PHE A 177 -13.62 10.70 -3.88
C PHE A 177 -14.68 9.59 -3.85
N ASP A 178 -15.66 9.62 -4.75
CA ASP A 178 -16.74 8.63 -4.79
C ASP A 178 -16.21 7.19 -4.98
N LEU A 179 -15.25 7.01 -5.88
CA LEU A 179 -14.63 5.70 -6.13
C LEU A 179 -13.87 5.19 -4.90
N LEU A 180 -13.10 6.05 -4.23
CA LEU A 180 -12.30 5.69 -3.06
C LEU A 180 -13.17 5.39 -1.83
N VAL A 181 -14.24 6.19 -1.61
CA VAL A 181 -15.21 5.94 -0.52
C VAL A 181 -15.90 4.60 -0.73
N ARG A 182 -16.36 4.32 -1.96
CA ARG A 182 -16.95 3.02 -2.29
C ARG A 182 -15.97 1.87 -2.05
N ALA A 183 -14.71 2.01 -2.46
CA ALA A 183 -13.69 0.98 -2.21
C ALA A 183 -13.45 0.78 -0.70
N LEU A 184 -13.44 1.85 0.08
CA LEU A 184 -13.30 1.80 1.54
C LEU A 184 -14.46 1.05 2.21
N GLU A 185 -15.70 1.25 1.75
CA GLU A 185 -16.87 0.53 2.27
C GLU A 185 -16.85 -0.96 1.93
N LEU A 186 -16.27 -1.31 0.78
CA LEU A 186 -16.17 -2.69 0.31
C LEU A 186 -14.99 -3.44 0.95
N ALA A 187 -13.95 -2.74 1.41
CA ALA A 187 -12.79 -3.33 2.09
C ALA A 187 -13.17 -3.82 3.50
N LYS A 188 -13.22 -5.15 3.68
CA LYS A 188 -13.73 -5.73 4.95
C LYS A 188 -12.64 -6.03 5.95
N ASP A 189 -11.52 -6.60 5.51
CA ASP A 189 -10.54 -7.24 6.41
C ASP A 189 -9.08 -6.87 6.06
N ARG A 190 -8.87 -5.82 5.26
CA ARG A 190 -7.54 -5.39 4.80
C ARG A 190 -7.14 -4.03 5.38
N PRO A 191 -5.83 -3.73 5.42
CA PRO A 191 -5.35 -2.41 5.76
C PRO A 191 -5.91 -1.37 4.78
N VAL A 192 -6.46 -0.29 5.32
CA VAL A 192 -7.15 0.78 4.58
C VAL A 192 -6.40 2.12 4.60
N SER A 193 -5.20 2.17 5.17
CA SER A 193 -4.37 3.39 5.21
C SER A 193 -4.20 4.06 3.85
N ASN A 194 -3.90 3.31 2.78
CA ASN A 194 -3.74 3.88 1.44
C ASN A 194 -5.04 4.53 0.92
N LEU A 195 -6.20 3.91 1.19
CA LEU A 195 -7.50 4.48 0.83
C LEU A 195 -7.79 5.74 1.66
N GLY A 196 -7.51 5.72 2.97
CA GLY A 196 -7.66 6.89 3.85
C GLY A 196 -6.77 8.06 3.40
N GLN A 197 -5.50 7.79 3.08
CA GLN A 197 -4.57 8.77 2.54
C GLN A 197 -5.07 9.36 1.21
N ALA A 198 -5.53 8.50 0.31
CA ALA A 198 -6.05 8.91 -0.99
C ALA A 198 -7.30 9.78 -0.85
N ILE A 199 -8.25 9.40 0.02
CA ILE A 199 -9.45 10.19 0.33
C ILE A 199 -9.06 11.58 0.84
N ALA A 200 -8.12 11.66 1.79
CA ALA A 200 -7.62 12.95 2.28
C ALA A 200 -7.00 13.79 1.15
N SER A 201 -6.23 13.15 0.27
CA SER A 201 -5.55 13.79 -0.86
C SER A 201 -6.50 14.28 -1.95
N THR A 202 -7.76 13.82 -1.97
CA THR A 202 -8.76 14.39 -2.88
C THR A 202 -9.09 15.83 -2.52
N GLU A 203 -8.89 16.27 -1.28
CA GLU A 203 -9.33 17.59 -0.77
C GLU A 203 -10.86 17.82 -0.93
N HIS A 204 -11.65 16.74 -1.02
CA HIS A 204 -13.11 16.84 -1.09
C HIS A 204 -13.69 17.32 0.24
N VAL A 205 -14.75 18.14 0.19
CA VAL A 205 -15.37 18.74 1.39
C VAL A 205 -15.91 17.71 2.38
N GLU A 206 -16.26 16.51 1.91
CA GLU A 206 -16.77 15.42 2.73
C GLU A 206 -15.68 14.48 3.27
N ALA A 207 -14.43 14.62 2.84
CA ALA A 207 -13.32 13.76 3.28
C ALA A 207 -13.14 13.73 4.81
N PRO A 208 -13.21 14.85 5.56
CA PRO A 208 -13.11 14.80 7.02
C PRO A 208 -14.19 13.94 7.69
N ALA A 209 -15.43 13.96 7.17
CA ALA A 209 -16.54 13.19 7.74
C ALA A 209 -16.33 11.68 7.53
N VAL A 210 -15.94 11.28 6.32
CA VAL A 210 -15.63 9.87 6.00
C VAL A 210 -14.46 9.38 6.85
N LEU A 211 -13.38 10.16 6.96
CA LEU A 211 -12.20 9.77 7.74
C LEU A 211 -12.49 9.67 9.24
N ARG A 212 -13.37 10.53 9.80
CA ARG A 212 -13.82 10.38 11.19
C ARG A 212 -14.57 9.07 11.40
N SER A 213 -15.50 8.74 10.50
CA SER A 213 -16.23 7.47 10.57
C SER A 213 -15.29 6.26 10.47
N LEU A 214 -14.28 6.34 9.60
CA LEU A 214 -13.23 5.34 9.51
C LEU A 214 -12.45 5.22 10.84
N LEU A 215 -11.99 6.33 11.41
CA LEU A 215 -11.27 6.32 12.69
C LEU A 215 -12.14 5.72 13.80
N GLU A 216 -13.43 6.05 13.87
CA GLU A 216 -14.36 5.45 14.84
C GLU A 216 -14.47 3.93 14.67
N LYS A 217 -14.60 3.44 13.42
CA LYS A 217 -14.63 2.01 13.11
C LYS A 217 -13.33 1.31 13.55
N LEU A 218 -12.17 1.88 13.19
CA LEU A 218 -10.86 1.36 13.58
C LEU A 218 -10.70 1.36 15.11
N TRP A 219 -11.13 2.43 15.77
CA TRP A 219 -11.03 2.58 17.23
C TRP A 219 -11.89 1.57 17.99
N GLY A 220 -13.03 1.19 17.42
CA GLY A 220 -13.92 0.17 17.96
C GLY A 220 -13.54 -1.27 17.61
N SER A 221 -12.48 -1.48 16.82
CA SER A 221 -12.08 -2.82 16.39
C SER A 221 -11.48 -3.63 17.55
N PRO A 222 -11.92 -4.88 17.79
CA PRO A 222 -11.40 -5.72 18.88
C PRO A 222 -9.88 -5.92 18.83
N GLY A 223 -9.31 -5.97 17.62
CA GLY A 223 -7.88 -6.21 17.41
C GLY A 223 -7.02 -4.95 17.43
N LEU A 224 -7.58 -3.77 17.74
CA LEU A 224 -6.81 -2.52 17.74
C LEU A 224 -5.61 -2.55 18.70
N TRP A 225 -5.73 -3.27 19.82
CA TRP A 225 -4.72 -3.30 20.88
C TRP A 225 -3.97 -4.63 20.98
N ASP A 226 -4.16 -5.51 19.98
CA ASP A 226 -3.43 -6.77 19.93
C ASP A 226 -1.94 -6.49 19.71
N ASP A 227 -1.10 -7.25 20.42
CA ASP A 227 0.33 -7.25 20.19
C ASP A 227 0.67 -8.01 18.91
N ASP A 228 1.67 -7.53 18.18
CA ASP A 228 2.14 -8.12 16.93
C ASP A 228 3.67 -7.96 16.87
N ASP A 229 4.38 -9.00 16.41
CA ASP A 229 5.84 -9.02 16.38
C ASP A 229 6.44 -7.94 15.46
N PHE A 230 5.66 -7.46 14.48
CA PHE A 230 6.10 -6.43 13.54
C PHE A 230 5.21 -5.19 13.61
N LEU A 231 3.92 -5.32 13.31
CA LEU A 231 3.02 -4.19 13.17
C LEU A 231 1.56 -4.63 13.24
N ASN A 232 0.81 -4.06 14.18
CA ASN A 232 -0.64 -4.13 14.18
C ASN A 232 -1.21 -3.17 13.11
N TRP A 233 -1.68 -3.73 12.00
CA TRP A 233 -2.20 -2.94 10.87
C TRP A 233 -3.42 -2.09 11.23
N THR A 234 -4.27 -2.51 12.15
CA THR A 234 -5.43 -1.73 12.60
C THR A 234 -4.98 -0.46 13.34
N ALA A 235 -4.01 -0.58 14.25
CA ALA A 235 -3.45 0.56 14.96
C ALA A 235 -2.61 1.47 14.04
N TYR A 236 -1.96 0.91 13.03
CA TYR A 236 -1.25 1.67 11.99
C TYR A 236 -2.24 2.50 11.16
N ASP A 237 -3.34 1.92 10.72
CA ASP A 237 -4.40 2.62 10.00
C ASP A 237 -5.04 3.71 10.87
N ALA A 238 -5.24 3.48 12.17
CA ALA A 238 -5.75 4.51 13.08
C ALA A 238 -4.76 5.69 13.22
N THR A 239 -3.47 5.40 13.32
CA THR A 239 -2.40 6.40 13.39
C THR A 239 -2.37 7.28 12.14
N THR A 240 -2.36 6.66 10.96
CA THR A 240 -2.33 7.37 9.68
C THR A 240 -3.63 8.12 9.42
N CYS A 241 -4.79 7.55 9.81
CA CYS A 241 -6.08 8.24 9.71
C CYS A 241 -6.12 9.53 10.55
N ILE A 242 -5.57 9.53 11.78
CA ILE A 242 -5.40 10.75 12.58
C ILE A 242 -4.51 11.76 11.86
N GLU A 243 -3.39 11.31 11.30
CA GLU A 243 -2.49 12.19 10.53
C GLU A 243 -3.24 12.88 9.37
N HIS A 244 -4.01 12.11 8.61
CA HIS A 244 -4.77 12.59 7.46
C HIS A 244 -5.91 13.52 7.85
N LEU A 245 -6.61 13.25 8.95
CA LEU A 245 -7.61 14.18 9.51
C LEU A 245 -6.99 15.53 9.85
N ILE A 246 -5.79 15.55 10.44
CA ILE A 246 -5.07 16.80 10.73
C ILE A 246 -4.65 17.50 9.43
N GLN A 247 -4.17 16.76 8.43
CA GLN A 247 -3.77 17.31 7.13
C GLN A 247 -4.92 18.00 6.39
N VAL A 248 -6.16 17.49 6.52
CA VAL A 248 -7.37 18.11 5.95
C VAL A 248 -7.99 19.21 6.84
N GLY A 249 -7.29 19.63 7.90
CA GLY A 249 -7.63 20.80 8.70
C GLY A 249 -8.37 20.53 10.01
N VAL A 250 -8.48 19.27 10.45
CA VAL A 250 -9.01 18.97 11.80
C VAL A 250 -7.97 19.37 12.85
N PRO A 251 -8.34 20.11 13.92
CA PRO A 251 -7.39 20.51 14.95
C PRO A 251 -6.73 19.31 15.66
N PRO A 252 -5.39 19.26 15.78
CA PRO A 252 -4.68 18.18 16.47
C PRO A 252 -5.17 17.94 17.91
N GLU A 253 -5.64 18.98 18.59
CA GLU A 253 -6.09 18.90 19.98
C GLU A 253 -7.18 17.85 20.18
N GLU A 254 -8.05 17.64 19.18
CA GLU A 254 -9.14 16.67 19.20
C GLU A 254 -8.66 15.21 19.39
N PHE A 255 -7.45 14.90 18.93
CA PHE A 255 -6.92 13.53 18.96
C PHE A 255 -5.89 13.30 20.07
N SER A 256 -5.58 14.31 20.89
CA SER A 256 -4.49 14.24 21.88
C SER A 256 -4.57 13.02 22.82
N ALA A 257 -5.77 12.65 23.27
CA ALA A 257 -5.96 11.47 24.11
C ALA A 257 -5.67 10.16 23.35
N LYS A 258 -6.25 10.01 22.14
CA LYS A 258 -6.02 8.87 21.26
C LYS A 258 -4.55 8.68 20.91
N VAL A 259 -3.84 9.78 20.61
CA VAL A 259 -2.41 9.74 20.29
C VAL A 259 -1.56 9.30 21.48
N ARG A 260 -1.93 9.70 22.71
CA ARG A 260 -1.27 9.18 23.93
C ARG A 260 -1.49 7.68 24.09
N GLU A 261 -2.71 7.20 23.85
CA GLU A 261 -3.03 5.77 23.92
C GLU A 261 -2.22 4.97 22.86
N LEU A 262 -2.20 5.43 21.60
CA LEU A 262 -1.39 4.80 20.54
C LEU A 262 0.12 4.87 20.82
N GLY A 263 0.61 5.94 21.45
CA GLY A 263 2.00 6.05 21.88
C GLY A 263 2.40 5.02 22.95
N GLN A 264 1.42 4.40 23.62
CA GLN A 264 1.59 3.34 24.61
C GLN A 264 1.15 1.97 24.11
N HIS A 265 0.91 1.81 22.80
CA HIS A 265 0.46 0.56 22.20
C HIS A 265 1.39 -0.61 22.52
N PRO A 266 0.90 -1.86 22.74
CA PRO A 266 1.74 -3.04 23.06
C PRO A 266 2.79 -3.37 21.99
N CYS A 267 2.41 -3.34 20.71
CA CYS A 267 3.33 -3.53 19.58
C CYS A 267 4.32 -2.36 19.42
N GLU A 268 5.61 -2.67 19.32
CA GLU A 268 6.69 -1.70 19.13
C GLU A 268 6.60 -0.93 17.82
N GLY A 269 6.32 -1.62 16.70
CA GLY A 269 6.19 -1.00 15.39
C GLY A 269 5.10 0.07 15.33
N ASN A 270 4.01 -0.09 16.09
CA ASN A 270 2.96 0.92 16.18
C ASN A 270 3.37 2.14 17.01
N ARG A 271 4.12 1.97 18.11
CA ARG A 271 4.66 3.10 18.87
C ARG A 271 5.61 3.93 18.00
N ASP A 272 6.45 3.26 17.22
CA ASP A 272 7.40 3.91 16.30
C ASP A 272 6.69 4.63 15.17
N SER A 273 5.67 3.99 14.57
CA SER A 273 4.83 4.62 13.55
C SER A 273 4.11 5.86 14.11
N CYS A 274 3.52 5.75 15.30
CA CYS A 274 2.85 6.86 15.99
C CYS A 274 3.79 8.06 16.16
N ARG A 275 5.01 7.85 16.68
CA ARG A 275 6.03 8.91 16.78
C ARG A 275 6.39 9.48 15.41
N ARG A 276 6.73 8.61 14.44
CA ARG A 276 7.18 9.03 13.10
C ARG A 276 6.16 9.94 12.40
N PHE A 277 4.88 9.59 12.44
CA PHE A 277 3.84 10.33 11.69
C PHE A 277 3.31 11.55 12.46
N LEU A 278 3.24 11.48 13.79
CA LEU A 278 2.49 12.46 14.58
C LEU A 278 3.35 13.44 15.38
N THR A 279 4.66 13.21 15.59
CA THR A 279 5.52 14.15 16.35
C THR A 279 5.51 15.58 15.79
N LYS A 280 5.36 15.75 14.46
CA LYS A 280 5.23 17.10 13.85
C LYS A 280 4.01 17.91 14.33
N TYR A 281 3.00 17.24 14.87
CA TYR A 281 1.78 17.85 15.42
C TYR A 281 1.75 17.80 16.96
N TYR A 282 2.50 16.87 17.57
CA TYR A 282 2.53 16.65 19.02
C TYR A 282 3.97 16.63 19.53
N PRO A 283 4.58 17.81 19.81
CA PRO A 283 5.99 17.90 20.23
C PRO A 283 6.34 17.16 21.52
N TRP A 284 5.34 16.85 22.36
CA TRP A 284 5.55 16.08 23.59
C TRP A 284 5.82 14.58 23.36
N MET A 285 5.79 14.12 22.10
CA MET A 285 6.12 12.75 21.71
C MET A 285 7.61 12.52 21.43
N GLU A 286 8.43 13.58 21.43
CA GLU A 286 9.90 13.49 21.26
C GLU A 286 10.59 12.66 22.35
#